data_AF-A0A929HUU8-F1
#
_entry.id   AF-A0A929HUU8-F1
#
_cell.length_a   1.000
_cell.length_b   1.000
_cell.length_c   1.000
_cell.angle_alpha   90.00
_cell.angle_beta   90.00
_cell.angle_gamma   90.00
#
_symmetry.space_group_name_H-M   'P 1'
#
loop_
_entity.id
_entity.type
_entity.pdbx_description
1 polymer ?
#
loop_
_entity_poly.entity_id
_entity_poly.type
_entity_poly.pdbx_seq_one_letter_code
_entity_poly.pdbx_strand_id
1 'polypeptide(L)'
;MKYAQIVITLLISGCSITNMIDPYGEEVKIVCETVANEGTITLTLNEETKLVGVHKTDDPAQIYDWCNSKVDSKVVGCASNGNIYIPSGPTCYTVAAHELGHVFGVPGMDRPTIGIY
;
A
#
# COMPACT_ATOMS: atom_id res chain seq x y z
N MET A 1 -29.44 -19.23 -46.44
CA MET A 1 -29.28 -17.86 -45.88
C MET A 1 -28.96 -18.04 -44.40
N LYS A 2 -27.76 -18.52 -44.01
CA LYS A 2 -26.45 -17.84 -43.84
C LYS A 2 -26.46 -16.68 -42.82
N TYR A 3 -26.19 -17.07 -41.57
CA TYR A 3 -25.46 -16.38 -40.49
C TYR A 3 -26.09 -15.17 -39.80
N ALA A 4 -26.95 -15.45 -38.83
CA ALA A 4 -27.21 -14.55 -37.70
C ALA A 4 -26.67 -15.21 -36.43
N GLN A 5 -25.42 -14.91 -36.06
CA GLN A 5 -24.88 -15.19 -34.73
C GLN A 5 -23.93 -14.06 -34.35
N ILE A 6 -24.56 -13.01 -33.83
CA ILE A 6 -24.14 -12.13 -32.74
C ILE A 6 -22.70 -12.38 -32.27
N VAL A 7 -21.76 -11.62 -32.82
CA VAL A 7 -20.44 -11.41 -32.22
C VAL A 7 -20.57 -10.19 -31.31
N ILE A 8 -21.16 -10.41 -30.13
CA ILE A 8 -21.04 -9.50 -28.98
C ILE A 8 -20.02 -10.15 -28.07
N THR A 9 -18.74 -9.91 -28.35
CA THR A 9 -17.65 -10.28 -27.46
C THR A 9 -16.54 -9.28 -27.71
N LEU A 10 -15.94 -8.73 -26.64
CA LEU A 10 -14.93 -7.66 -26.60
C LEU A 10 -15.44 -6.21 -26.50
N LEU A 11 -16.35 -5.94 -25.55
CA LEU A 11 -16.38 -4.65 -24.84
C LEU A 11 -16.26 -4.85 -23.33
N ILE A 12 -15.53 -5.89 -22.89
CA ILE A 12 -14.93 -5.88 -21.56
C ILE A 12 -13.52 -5.29 -21.76
N SER A 13 -13.48 -4.02 -22.15
CA SER A 13 -12.32 -3.19 -21.87
C SER A 13 -12.21 -3.21 -20.35
N GLY A 14 -11.39 -4.14 -19.84
CA GLY A 14 -11.02 -4.15 -18.44
C GLY A 14 -10.58 -2.74 -18.12
N CYS A 15 -11.37 -2.06 -17.29
CA CYS A 15 -10.86 -0.92 -16.57
C CYS A 15 -9.62 -1.47 -15.87
N SER A 16 -8.44 -1.16 -16.41
CA SER A 16 -7.19 -1.34 -15.68
C SER A 16 -7.27 -0.27 -14.62
N ILE A 17 -8.06 -0.54 -13.58
CA ILE A 17 -8.14 0.34 -12.44
C ILE A 17 -6.80 0.13 -11.76
N THR A 18 -5.83 0.96 -12.13
CA THR A 18 -4.67 1.22 -11.28
C THR A 18 -5.23 1.92 -10.05
N ASN A 19 -5.87 1.15 -9.17
CA ASN A 19 -6.35 1.59 -7.86
C ASN A 19 -5.11 1.75 -6.99
N MET A 20 -4.37 2.84 -7.24
CA MET A 20 -3.48 3.36 -6.21
C MET A 20 -4.33 3.62 -4.98
N ILE A 21 -3.85 3.19 -3.82
CA ILE A 21 -4.54 3.43 -2.55
C ILE A 21 -4.50 4.94 -2.30
N ASP A 22 -5.66 5.55 -2.06
CA ASP A 22 -5.76 6.96 -1.74
C ASP A 22 -5.06 7.23 -0.38
N PRO A 23 -4.04 8.10 -0.32
CA PRO A 23 -3.42 8.51 0.95
C PRO A 23 -4.40 9.04 1.99
N TYR A 24 -5.58 9.50 1.59
CA TYR A 24 -6.61 9.99 2.51
C TYR A 24 -7.82 9.04 2.64
N GLY A 25 -7.70 7.83 2.08
CA GLY A 25 -8.66 6.75 2.20
C GLY A 25 -8.85 6.27 3.65
N GLU A 26 -9.93 5.54 3.88
CA GLU A 26 -10.32 5.08 5.22
C GLU A 26 -9.28 4.11 5.81
N GLU A 27 -8.74 3.21 4.99
CA GLU A 27 -7.76 2.21 5.38
C GLU A 27 -6.45 2.86 5.86
N VAL A 28 -6.03 3.93 5.18
CA VAL A 28 -4.84 4.71 5.54
C VAL A 28 -5.07 5.50 6.81
N LYS A 29 -6.25 6.09 6.99
CA LYS A 29 -6.63 6.76 8.24
C LYS A 29 -6.64 5.81 9.43
N ILE A 30 -7.14 4.60 9.26
CA ILE A 30 -7.09 3.58 10.31
C ILE A 30 -5.63 3.35 10.74
N VAL A 31 -4.72 3.15 9.79
CA VAL A 31 -3.28 2.98 10.06
C VAL A 31 -2.68 4.21 10.77
N CYS A 32 -2.88 5.41 10.23
CA CYS A 32 -2.16 6.60 10.69
C CYS A 32 -2.76 7.22 11.95
N GLU A 33 -4.07 7.20 12.11
CA GLU A 33 -4.79 7.90 13.18
C GLU A 33 -5.26 6.97 14.30
N THR A 34 -5.58 5.71 13.99
CA THR A 34 -6.25 4.82 14.95
C THR A 34 -5.31 3.79 15.57
N VAL A 35 -4.41 3.22 14.78
CA VAL A 35 -3.41 2.28 15.32
C VAL A 35 -2.41 3.05 16.17
N ALA A 36 -2.06 2.54 17.35
CA ALA A 36 -0.95 3.07 18.13
C ALA A 36 0.38 2.90 17.36
N ASN A 37 1.53 3.14 17.99
CA ASN A 37 2.81 2.94 17.31
C ASN A 37 3.05 1.47 16.89
N GLU A 38 2.31 0.52 17.45
CA GLU A 38 2.36 -0.88 17.03
C GLU A 38 0.98 -1.53 17.15
N GLY A 39 0.62 -2.42 16.22
CA GLY A 39 -0.58 -3.23 16.32
C GLY A 39 -0.87 -4.05 15.06
N THR A 40 -1.93 -4.85 15.10
CA THR A 40 -2.44 -5.59 13.94
C THR A 40 -3.86 -5.16 13.65
N ILE A 41 -4.15 -4.89 12.38
CA ILE A 41 -5.48 -4.51 11.90
C ILE A 41 -5.95 -5.43 10.79
N THR A 42 -7.27 -5.59 10.67
CA THR A 42 -7.89 -6.24 9.51
C THR A 42 -8.29 -5.15 8.53
N LEU A 43 -7.79 -5.20 7.31
CA LEU A 43 -8.12 -4.26 6.24
C LEU A 43 -8.69 -5.01 5.04
N THR A 44 -9.67 -4.40 4.37
CA THR A 44 -10.24 -4.92 3.13
C THR A 44 -9.98 -3.92 2.02
N LEU A 45 -9.32 -4.35 0.95
CA LEU A 45 -9.05 -3.55 -0.24
C LEU A 45 -9.33 -4.40 -1.48
N ASN A 46 -10.07 -3.86 -2.45
CA ASN A 46 -10.43 -4.57 -3.69
C ASN A 46 -11.01 -5.98 -3.44
N GLU A 47 -11.94 -6.11 -2.49
CA GLU A 47 -12.59 -7.38 -2.10
C GLU A 47 -11.66 -8.43 -1.44
N GLU A 48 -10.38 -8.09 -1.23
CA GLU A 48 -9.43 -8.92 -0.50
C GLU A 48 -9.31 -8.41 0.94
N THR A 49 -9.41 -9.30 1.93
CA THR A 49 -9.23 -8.97 3.34
C THR A 49 -7.92 -9.56 3.86
N LYS A 50 -7.09 -8.73 4.49
CA LYS A 50 -5.79 -9.12 5.06
C LYS A 50 -5.63 -8.64 6.50
N LEU A 51 -4.91 -9.42 7.28
CA LEU A 51 -4.34 -8.98 8.55
C LEU A 51 -3.01 -8.27 8.26
N VAL A 52 -2.90 -7.03 8.71
CA VAL A 52 -1.75 -6.17 8.48
C VAL A 52 -1.16 -5.77 9.84
N GLY A 53 0.10 -6.13 10.08
CA GLY A 53 0.86 -5.59 11.19
C GLY A 53 1.35 -4.18 10.86
N VAL A 54 1.28 -3.27 11.81
CA VAL A 54 1.62 -1.86 11.64
C VAL A 54 2.64 -1.49 12.70
N HIS A 55 3.77 -0.94 12.27
CA HIS A 55 4.81 -0.42 13.14
C HIS A 55 5.14 1.02 12.70
N LYS A 56 4.95 1.97 13.61
CA LYS A 56 5.18 3.40 13.40
C LYS A 56 6.24 3.92 14.35
N THR A 57 7.07 4.81 13.84
CA THR A 57 8.10 5.46 14.64
C THR A 57 8.42 6.84 14.10
N ASP A 58 8.78 7.76 14.98
CA ASP A 58 9.33 9.05 14.60
C ASP A 58 10.85 8.98 14.36
N ASP A 59 11.50 7.83 14.61
CA ASP A 59 12.93 7.61 14.41
C ASP A 59 13.22 6.95 13.05
N PRO A 60 13.79 7.68 12.07
CA PRO A 60 14.14 7.13 10.77
C PRO A 60 15.17 6.00 10.84
N ALA A 61 16.04 5.98 11.86
CA ALA A 61 17.03 4.92 12.02
C ALA A 61 16.36 3.58 12.33
N GLN A 62 15.28 3.61 13.12
CA GLN A 62 14.51 2.42 13.43
C GLN A 62 13.77 1.86 12.19
N ILE A 63 13.26 2.73 11.31
CA ILE A 63 12.70 2.30 10.01
C ILE A 63 13.77 1.62 9.16
N TYR A 64 14.96 2.22 9.10
CA TYR A 64 16.09 1.65 8.37
C TYR A 64 16.47 0.24 8.87
N ASP A 65 16.49 0.05 10.20
CA ASP A 65 16.77 -1.23 10.84
C ASP A 65 15.69 -2.27 10.55
N TRP A 66 14.41 -1.93 10.70
CA TRP A 66 13.28 -2.82 10.40
C TRP A 66 13.27 -3.26 8.93
N CYS A 67 13.53 -2.32 8.03
CA CYS A 67 13.54 -2.59 6.60
C CYS A 67 14.80 -3.32 6.13
N ASN A 68 15.75 -3.61 7.04
CA ASN A 68 17.01 -4.34 6.78
C ASN A 68 17.69 -3.85 5.48
N SER A 69 17.67 -2.54 5.26
CA SER A 69 17.93 -2.00 3.93
C SER A 69 19.44 -1.93 3.70
N LYS A 70 20.02 -3.03 3.20
CA LYS A 70 21.39 -3.04 2.65
C LYS A 70 21.53 -2.26 1.33
N VAL A 71 20.52 -1.48 0.93
CA VAL A 71 20.34 -1.07 -0.47
C VAL A 71 20.21 0.45 -0.69
N ASP A 72 19.76 1.24 0.28
CA ASP A 72 19.80 2.71 0.12
C ASP A 72 19.58 3.43 1.44
N SER A 73 20.30 4.53 1.69
CA SER A 73 20.18 5.32 2.92
C SER A 73 18.93 6.20 2.97
N LYS A 74 17.89 5.87 2.19
CA LYS A 74 16.72 6.73 1.90
C LYS A 74 15.38 6.02 2.08
N VAL A 75 15.35 4.88 2.77
CA VAL A 75 14.10 4.16 3.04
C VAL A 75 13.31 4.92 4.10
N VAL A 76 12.08 5.32 3.76
CA VAL A 76 11.11 5.93 4.68
C VAL A 76 10.01 4.98 5.12
N GLY A 77 9.94 3.80 4.52
CA GLY A 77 9.05 2.73 4.94
C GLY A 77 9.26 1.48 4.11
N CYS A 78 8.67 0.39 4.57
CA CYS A 78 8.65 -0.86 3.82
C CYS A 78 7.50 -1.76 4.26
N ALA A 79 7.09 -2.65 3.36
CA ALA A 79 6.24 -3.79 3.66
C ALA A 79 7.05 -5.10 3.64
N SER A 80 6.85 -5.94 4.65
CA SER A 80 7.45 -7.28 4.69
C SER A 80 6.61 -8.25 5.51
N ASN A 81 6.36 -9.44 4.96
CA ASN A 81 5.63 -10.53 5.63
C ASN A 81 4.28 -10.11 6.22
N GLY A 82 3.52 -9.27 5.51
CA GLY A 82 2.22 -8.76 5.98
C GLY A 82 2.31 -7.65 7.04
N ASN A 83 3.50 -7.14 7.33
CA ASN A 83 3.70 -5.97 8.18
C ASN A 83 4.11 -4.77 7.34
N ILE A 84 3.74 -3.58 7.80
CA ILE A 84 4.23 -2.30 7.30
C ILE A 84 5.00 -1.57 8.40
N TYR A 85 6.12 -0.96 8.00
CA TYR A 85 7.01 -0.20 8.86
C TYR A 85 7.12 1.19 8.26
N ILE A 86 6.59 2.19 8.97
CA ILE A 86 6.30 3.51 8.38
C ILE A 86 6.62 4.64 9.39
N PRO A 87 6.77 5.89 8.96
CA PRO A 87 6.99 6.99 9.86
C PRO A 87 5.70 7.37 10.57
N SER A 88 5.82 7.86 11.79
CA SER A 88 4.76 8.57 12.48
C SER A 88 4.60 10.00 11.91
N GLY A 89 3.45 10.64 12.19
CA GLY A 89 3.20 12.03 11.78
C GLY A 89 2.70 12.21 10.34
N PRO A 90 2.84 13.42 9.74
CA PRO A 90 2.18 13.78 8.48
C PRO A 90 2.60 12.93 7.27
N THR A 91 3.82 12.41 7.27
CA THR A 91 4.33 11.54 6.21
C THR A 91 3.75 10.13 6.25
N CYS A 92 3.10 9.74 7.36
CA CYS A 92 2.45 8.44 7.51
C CYS A 92 1.48 8.14 6.37
N TYR A 93 0.62 9.09 5.99
CA TYR A 93 -0.46 8.85 5.02
C TYR A 93 0.06 8.38 3.66
N THR A 94 1.01 9.11 3.09
CA THR A 94 1.58 8.78 1.79
C THR A 94 2.37 7.47 1.83
N VAL A 95 3.14 7.24 2.91
CA VAL A 95 3.94 6.02 3.04
C VAL A 95 3.05 4.80 3.33
N ALA A 96 2.05 4.91 4.20
CA ALA A 96 1.10 3.84 4.50
C ALA A 96 0.30 3.44 3.27
N ALA A 97 -0.22 4.38 2.49
CA ALA A 97 -0.89 4.07 1.23
C ALA A 97 0.01 3.28 0.28
N HIS A 98 1.29 3.67 0.24
CA HIS A 98 2.28 2.99 -0.58
C HIS A 98 2.56 1.55 -0.10
N GLU A 99 2.86 1.38 1.20
CA GLU A 99 3.18 0.06 1.76
C GLU A 99 1.97 -0.89 1.79
N LEU A 100 0.77 -0.36 2.00
CA LEU A 100 -0.46 -1.14 1.84
C LEU A 100 -0.60 -1.63 0.39
N GLY A 101 -0.20 -0.83 -0.60
CA GLY A 101 -0.18 -1.26 -2.00
C GLY A 101 0.69 -2.52 -2.20
N HIS A 102 1.84 -2.60 -1.55
CA HIS A 102 2.69 -3.80 -1.56
C HIS A 102 2.01 -4.99 -0.87
N VAL A 103 1.40 -4.79 0.30
CA VAL A 103 0.69 -5.85 1.04
C VAL A 103 -0.48 -6.43 0.24
N PHE A 104 -1.21 -5.58 -0.49
CA PHE A 104 -2.36 -5.97 -1.31
C PHE A 104 -1.98 -6.31 -2.76
N GLY A 105 -0.70 -6.31 -3.11
CA GLY A 105 -0.23 -6.70 -4.45
C GLY A 105 -0.73 -5.79 -5.56
N VAL A 106 -0.92 -4.50 -5.27
CA VAL A 106 -1.31 -3.49 -6.26
C VAL A 106 -0.18 -3.38 -7.30
N PRO A 107 -0.45 -3.55 -8.61
CA PRO A 107 0.58 -3.45 -9.63
C PRO A 107 1.14 -2.02 -9.75
N GLY A 108 2.44 -1.89 -10.02
CA GLY A 108 3.09 -0.59 -10.26
C GLY A 108 3.49 0.18 -9.01
N MET A 109 3.48 -0.46 -7.84
CA MET A 109 4.09 0.09 -6.64
C MET A 109 5.61 -0.04 -6.75
N ASP A 110 6.31 1.07 -6.98
CA ASP A 110 7.77 1.13 -6.87
C ASP A 110 8.21 0.95 -5.40
N ARG A 111 9.51 0.93 -5.10
CA ARG A 111 9.98 1.16 -3.72
C ARG A 111 9.81 2.64 -3.39
N PRO A 112 9.53 3.05 -2.15
CA PRO A 112 9.41 4.47 -1.83
C PRO A 112 10.78 5.15 -2.02
N THR A 113 10.98 5.86 -3.14
CA THR A 113 12.03 6.86 -3.28
C THR A 113 11.43 8.20 -2.87
N ILE A 114 11.91 8.74 -1.75
CA ILE A 114 11.41 10.01 -1.19
C ILE A 114 11.60 11.13 -2.22
N GLY A 115 10.49 11.75 -2.63
CA GLY A 115 10.50 13.10 -3.19
C GLY A 115 10.94 14.07 -2.11
N ILE A 116 12.09 14.72 -2.35
CA ILE A 116 12.67 15.76 -1.50
C ILE A 116 11.64 16.91 -1.43
N TYR A 117 11.12 17.21 -0.24
CA TYR A 117 10.51 18.51 0.03
C TYR A 117 11.60 19.50 0.45
#